data_AF-A0A351SQY5-F1
#
_entry.id   AF-A0A351SQY5-F1
#
_cell.length_a   1.000
_cell.length_b   1.000
_cell.length_c   1.000
_cell.angle_alpha   90.00
_cell.angle_beta   90.00
_cell.angle_gamma   90.00
#
_symmetry.space_group_name_H-M   'P 1'
#
loop_
_entity.id
_entity.type
_entity.pdbx_description
1 polymer ?
#
loop_
_entity_poly.entity_id
_entity_poly.type
_entity_poly.pdbx_seq_one_letter_code
_entity_poly.pdbx_strand_id
1 'polypeptide(L)'
;MKGTYVENLAIVITEKCNLDCGHCLRGKKSNKSITEDVVDAIFDQVKGTDLLSICGGEPTLALDELEYIFKTIINKRIFLRNVFVTINGTIYSERLMSLLSMIDSYIKGIDPSGKAQIGVSYDRYHIEDMKSRNLDYDERNFRSPFFGKLRILNDSHILFREGNAENLDPSLTKPLRPMKMTILDLEQKSEYLSYLVGPLVTINMEGTITEDNTTLEKQSTIYNYGNIKTDNLVDSLLAHGAKITKNKPLYYYRSEREKRLFLTYTK
;
A
#
# COMPACT_ATOMS: atom_id res chain seq x y z
N MET A 1 -26.00 3.91 0.60
CA MET A 1 -25.17 4.89 1.32
C MET A 1 -24.06 5.31 0.37
N LYS A 2 -23.84 6.62 0.19
CA LYS A 2 -22.72 7.13 -0.60
C LYS A 2 -21.40 6.76 0.10
N GLY A 3 -20.36 6.50 -0.67
CA GLY A 3 -19.09 5.97 -0.13
C GLY A 3 -17.89 6.88 -0.35
N THR A 4 -16.76 6.49 0.22
CA THR A 4 -15.47 7.17 0.02
C THR A 4 -14.71 6.53 -1.13
N TYR A 5 -14.26 7.33 -2.09
CA TYR A 5 -13.27 6.96 -3.08
C TYR A 5 -11.89 7.38 -2.59
N VAL A 6 -10.94 6.46 -2.54
CA VAL A 6 -9.55 6.75 -2.16
C VAL A 6 -8.69 6.68 -3.42
N GLU A 7 -7.92 7.70 -3.75
CA GLU A 7 -7.11 7.71 -4.98
C GLU A 7 -6.09 6.58 -4.98
N ASN A 8 -5.23 6.52 -3.96
CA ASN A 8 -4.33 5.39 -3.73
C ASN A 8 -4.58 4.85 -2.32
N LEU A 9 -4.94 3.57 -2.23
CA LEU A 9 -5.13 2.86 -0.97
C LEU A 9 -3.98 1.86 -0.82
N ALA A 10 -3.18 1.99 0.24
CA ALA A 10 -2.22 0.98 0.62
C ALA A 10 -2.76 0.15 1.79
N ILE A 11 -2.67 -1.17 1.68
CA ILE A 11 -3.00 -2.09 2.78
C ILE A 11 -1.75 -2.88 3.13
N VAL A 12 -1.33 -2.80 4.39
CA VAL A 12 -0.24 -3.62 4.94
C VAL A 12 -0.84 -4.91 5.46
N ILE A 13 -0.69 -6.00 4.71
CA ILE A 13 -1.43 -7.24 5.00
C ILE A 13 -0.71 -8.15 6.00
N THR A 14 0.60 -7.98 6.19
CA THR A 14 1.40 -8.81 7.09
C THR A 14 2.71 -8.14 7.48
N GLU A 15 3.26 -8.55 8.63
CA GLU A 15 4.63 -8.26 9.06
C GLU A 15 5.57 -9.46 8.89
N LYS A 16 5.04 -10.61 8.42
CA LYS A 16 5.84 -11.79 8.08
C LYS A 16 6.76 -11.43 6.92
N CYS A 17 8.04 -11.75 7.05
CA CYS A 17 9.02 -11.58 5.98
C CYS A 17 10.14 -12.62 6.11
N ASN A 18 10.54 -13.21 4.99
CA ASN A 18 11.70 -14.11 4.96
C ASN A 18 13.04 -13.36 4.82
N LEU A 19 13.01 -12.05 4.59
CA LEU A 19 14.17 -11.16 4.61
C LEU A 19 14.23 -10.30 5.88
N ASP A 20 15.32 -9.58 6.07
CA ASP A 20 15.56 -8.58 7.12
C ASP A 20 16.42 -7.42 6.57
N CYS A 21 15.96 -6.84 5.46
CA CYS A 21 16.71 -5.82 4.71
C CYS A 21 17.12 -4.63 5.61
N GLY A 22 18.37 -4.19 5.49
CA GLY A 22 18.90 -3.06 6.29
C GLY A 22 18.14 -1.75 6.11
N HIS A 23 17.43 -1.57 4.98
CA HIS A 23 16.61 -0.39 4.73
C HIS A 23 15.13 -0.51 5.17
N CYS A 24 14.72 -1.64 5.75
CA CYS A 24 13.30 -1.93 5.96
C CYS A 24 12.66 -0.88 6.87
N LEU A 25 11.78 -0.04 6.32
CA LEU A 25 11.15 1.06 7.06
C LEU A 25 10.17 0.57 8.14
N ARG A 26 9.69 -0.68 8.03
CA ARG A 26 8.84 -1.34 9.02
C ARG A 26 9.64 -1.89 10.21
N GLY A 27 10.95 -2.06 10.03
CA GLY A 27 11.84 -2.59 11.05
C GLY A 27 11.66 -4.09 11.27
N LYS A 28 11.65 -4.48 12.55
CA LYS A 28 11.62 -5.88 12.97
C LYS A 28 10.33 -6.58 12.51
N LYS A 29 10.50 -7.69 11.78
CA LYS A 29 9.40 -8.58 11.39
C LYS A 29 8.71 -9.25 12.58
N SER A 30 7.44 -9.57 12.39
CA SER A 30 6.61 -10.30 13.36
C SER A 30 5.71 -11.31 12.64
N ASN A 31 5.01 -12.17 13.39
CA ASN A 31 4.08 -13.14 12.80
C ASN A 31 2.64 -12.61 12.66
N LYS A 32 2.47 -11.28 12.62
CA LYS A 32 1.16 -10.64 12.50
C LYS A 32 0.69 -10.57 11.05
N SER A 33 -0.61 -10.74 10.86
CA SER A 33 -1.32 -10.54 9.61
C SER A 33 -2.59 -9.74 9.85
N ILE A 34 -3.11 -9.13 8.79
CA ILE A 34 -4.40 -8.45 8.81
C ILE A 34 -5.53 -9.46 9.07
N THR A 35 -6.52 -9.04 9.85
CA THR A 35 -7.67 -9.86 10.21
C THR A 35 -8.88 -9.53 9.32
N GLU A 36 -9.81 -10.47 9.19
CA GLU A 36 -11.01 -10.32 8.37
C GLU A 36 -11.86 -9.12 8.76
N ASP A 37 -12.03 -8.85 10.07
CA ASP A 37 -12.77 -7.70 10.59
C ASP A 37 -12.16 -6.35 10.18
N VAL A 38 -10.84 -6.26 10.07
CA VAL A 38 -10.16 -5.07 9.54
C VAL A 38 -10.48 -4.91 8.06
N VAL A 39 -10.36 -5.99 7.27
CA VAL A 39 -10.66 -5.95 5.83
C VAL A 39 -12.11 -5.55 5.56
N ASP A 40 -13.05 -6.10 6.31
CA ASP A 40 -14.46 -5.73 6.21
C ASP A 40 -14.69 -4.26 6.54
N ALA A 41 -14.09 -3.76 7.63
CA ALA A 41 -14.20 -2.37 8.02
C ALA A 41 -13.61 -1.41 6.97
N ILE A 42 -12.50 -1.78 6.31
CA ILE A 42 -11.94 -1.02 5.18
C ILE A 42 -12.97 -0.87 4.07
N PHE A 43 -13.52 -1.97 3.58
CA PHE A 43 -14.41 -1.97 2.41
C PHE A 43 -15.87 -1.64 2.73
N ASP A 44 -16.23 -1.53 4.01
CA ASP A 44 -17.47 -0.91 4.46
C ASP A 44 -17.45 0.61 4.26
N GLN A 45 -16.28 1.23 4.37
CA GLN A 45 -16.11 2.69 4.22
C GLN A 45 -15.59 3.10 2.83
N VAL A 46 -14.64 2.33 2.27
CA VAL A 46 -14.04 2.61 0.96
C VAL A 46 -14.82 1.88 -0.14
N LYS A 47 -15.40 2.62 -1.08
CA LYS A 47 -16.21 2.09 -2.19
C LYS A 47 -15.50 2.11 -3.55
N GLY A 48 -14.33 2.72 -3.62
CA GLY A 48 -13.46 2.54 -4.77
C GLY A 48 -12.06 3.09 -4.56
N THR A 49 -11.13 2.60 -5.38
CA THR A 49 -9.77 3.15 -5.48
C THR A 49 -9.19 3.07 -6.88
N ASP A 50 -8.35 4.05 -7.23
CA ASP A 50 -7.63 4.04 -8.51
C ASP A 50 -6.46 3.05 -8.47
N LEU A 51 -5.75 3.00 -7.35
CA LEU A 51 -4.68 2.06 -7.10
C LEU A 51 -4.81 1.44 -5.71
N LEU A 52 -5.01 0.13 -5.67
CA LEU A 52 -4.84 -0.68 -4.46
C LEU A 52 -3.42 -1.23 -4.42
N SER A 53 -2.60 -0.71 -3.50
CA SER A 53 -1.27 -1.23 -3.20
C SER A 53 -1.34 -2.25 -2.07
N ILE A 54 -0.99 -3.50 -2.37
CA ILE A 54 -0.81 -4.54 -1.37
C ILE A 54 0.67 -4.58 -0.99
N CYS A 55 0.92 -4.30 0.29
CA CYS A 55 2.26 -4.21 0.87
C CYS A 55 2.32 -5.02 2.18
N GLY A 56 3.50 -5.11 2.79
CA GLY A 56 3.71 -5.90 3.99
C GLY A 56 5.18 -5.99 4.37
N GLY A 57 5.51 -7.03 5.12
CA GLY A 57 6.81 -7.67 5.02
C GLY A 57 6.93 -8.34 3.66
N GLU A 58 6.37 -9.55 3.51
CA GLU A 58 6.32 -10.30 2.26
C GLU A 58 4.91 -10.84 1.98
N PRO A 59 4.16 -10.28 1.03
CA PRO A 59 2.80 -10.71 0.71
C PRO A 59 2.64 -12.18 0.32
N THR A 60 3.67 -12.82 -0.27
CA THR A 60 3.62 -14.26 -0.59
C THR A 60 3.53 -15.15 0.65
N LEU A 61 3.79 -14.62 1.85
CA LEU A 61 3.61 -15.30 3.15
C LEU A 61 2.24 -15.04 3.80
N ALA A 62 1.33 -14.31 3.12
CA ALA A 62 0.01 -13.93 3.62
C ALA A 62 -1.08 -14.08 2.53
N LEU A 63 -1.06 -15.22 1.82
CA LEU A 63 -1.96 -15.47 0.70
C LEU A 63 -3.41 -15.75 1.12
N ASP A 64 -3.64 -16.24 2.34
CA ASP A 64 -4.99 -16.42 2.88
C ASP A 64 -5.67 -15.05 3.09
N GLU A 65 -4.93 -14.11 3.66
CA GLU A 65 -5.39 -12.75 3.91
C GLU A 65 -5.57 -11.97 2.60
N LEU A 66 -4.65 -12.15 1.64
CA LEU A 66 -4.78 -11.56 0.30
C LEU A 66 -6.01 -12.10 -0.45
N GLU A 67 -6.27 -13.41 -0.36
CA GLU A 67 -7.45 -14.03 -0.94
C GLU A 67 -8.73 -13.46 -0.33
N TYR A 68 -8.78 -13.31 0.99
CA TYR A 68 -9.91 -12.71 1.68
C TYR A 68 -10.15 -11.27 1.21
N ILE A 69 -9.10 -10.44 1.12
CA ILE A 69 -9.18 -9.07 0.59
C ILE A 69 -9.80 -9.06 -0.81
N PHE A 70 -9.28 -9.86 -1.74
CA PHE A 70 -9.80 -9.86 -3.11
C PHE A 70 -11.24 -10.39 -3.20
N LYS A 71 -11.60 -11.42 -2.44
CA LYS A 71 -12.97 -11.92 -2.35
C LYS A 71 -13.91 -10.85 -1.79
N THR A 72 -13.52 -10.14 -0.75
CA THR A 72 -14.33 -9.06 -0.14
C THR A 72 -14.55 -7.92 -1.12
N ILE A 73 -13.53 -7.51 -1.86
CA ILE A 73 -13.65 -6.49 -2.92
C ILE A 73 -14.67 -6.91 -3.98
N ILE A 74 -14.56 -8.14 -4.48
CA ILE A 74 -15.47 -8.68 -5.51
C ILE A 74 -16.90 -8.75 -4.97
N ASN A 75 -17.08 -9.32 -3.77
CA ASN A 75 -18.38 -9.52 -3.13
C ASN A 75 -19.09 -8.19 -2.83
N LYS A 76 -18.36 -7.20 -2.30
CA LYS A 76 -18.89 -5.86 -2.00
C LYS A 76 -18.93 -4.94 -3.23
N ARG A 77 -18.50 -5.44 -4.40
CA ARG A 77 -18.44 -4.72 -5.69
C ARG A 77 -17.68 -3.39 -5.61
N ILE A 78 -16.51 -3.41 -4.97
CA ILE A 78 -15.66 -2.23 -4.80
C ILE A 78 -15.03 -1.86 -6.15
N PHE A 79 -15.19 -0.60 -6.58
CA PHE A 79 -14.56 -0.14 -7.81
C PHE A 79 -13.04 -0.14 -7.68
N LEU A 80 -12.35 -0.85 -8.57
CA LEU A 80 -10.89 -0.86 -8.65
C LEU A 80 -10.45 -0.60 -10.08
N ARG A 81 -9.50 0.32 -10.28
CA ARG A 81 -8.81 0.46 -11.57
C ARG A 81 -7.53 -0.36 -11.63
N ASN A 82 -6.70 -0.31 -10.60
CA ASN A 82 -5.42 -1.02 -10.59
C ASN A 82 -5.16 -1.71 -9.24
N VAL A 83 -4.52 -2.88 -9.30
CA VAL A 83 -3.95 -3.57 -8.13
C VAL A 83 -2.44 -3.74 -8.33
N PHE A 84 -1.67 -3.45 -7.31
CA PHE A 84 -0.22 -3.61 -7.31
C PHE A 84 0.24 -4.35 -6.04
N VAL A 85 0.80 -5.54 -6.18
CA VAL A 85 1.36 -6.32 -5.06
C VAL A 85 2.88 -6.19 -5.06
N THR A 86 3.45 -5.65 -3.99
CA THR A 86 4.92 -5.53 -3.88
C THR A 86 5.49 -6.74 -3.15
N ILE A 87 6.33 -7.52 -3.83
CA ILE A 87 6.99 -8.73 -3.30
C ILE A 87 8.52 -8.54 -3.32
N ASN A 88 9.22 -9.24 -2.45
CA ASN A 88 10.68 -9.28 -2.43
C ASN A 88 11.28 -10.18 -3.52
N GLY A 89 10.46 -11.00 -4.19
CA GLY A 89 10.85 -11.81 -5.35
C GLY A 89 11.54 -13.14 -5.06
N THR A 90 11.79 -13.49 -3.79
CA THR A 90 12.43 -14.77 -3.41
C THR A 90 11.52 -15.99 -3.52
N ILE A 91 10.20 -15.78 -3.56
CA ILE A 91 9.19 -16.84 -3.61
C ILE A 91 8.34 -16.61 -4.86
N TYR A 92 8.28 -17.59 -5.74
CA TYR A 92 7.22 -17.67 -6.75
C TYR A 92 6.06 -18.51 -6.23
N SER A 93 4.83 -18.06 -6.48
CA SER A 93 3.62 -18.73 -6.03
C SER A 93 2.56 -18.78 -7.13
N GLU A 94 2.24 -20.00 -7.59
CA GLU A 94 1.10 -20.25 -8.48
C GLU A 94 -0.23 -19.79 -7.87
N ARG A 95 -0.36 -19.88 -6.54
CA ARG A 95 -1.52 -19.38 -5.81
C ARG A 95 -1.63 -17.87 -5.92
N LEU A 96 -0.52 -17.14 -5.79
CA LEU A 96 -0.52 -15.69 -6.03
C LEU A 96 -0.94 -15.37 -7.48
N MET A 97 -0.43 -16.11 -8.47
CA MET A 97 -0.82 -15.90 -9.88
C MET A 97 -2.32 -16.12 -10.10
N SER A 98 -2.89 -17.15 -9.46
CA SER A 98 -4.33 -17.44 -9.51
C SER A 98 -5.16 -16.32 -8.89
N LEU A 99 -4.73 -15.79 -7.73
CA LEU A 99 -5.39 -14.66 -7.07
C LEU A 99 -5.32 -13.38 -7.91
N LEU A 100 -4.17 -13.11 -8.55
CA LEU A 100 -4.01 -11.98 -9.45
C LEU A 100 -4.90 -12.12 -10.70
N SER A 101 -5.00 -13.32 -11.27
CA SER A 101 -5.90 -13.58 -12.40
C SER A 101 -7.37 -13.37 -12.05
N MET A 102 -7.78 -13.78 -10.84
CA MET A 102 -9.14 -13.57 -10.34
C MET A 102 -9.46 -12.08 -10.24
N ILE A 103 -8.62 -11.30 -9.57
CA ILE A 103 -8.87 -9.87 -9.38
C ILE A 103 -8.70 -9.06 -10.68
N ASP A 104 -7.76 -9.43 -11.55
CA ASP A 104 -7.58 -8.82 -12.87
C ASP A 104 -8.80 -8.98 -13.76
N SER A 105 -9.42 -10.17 -13.74
CA SER A 105 -10.67 -10.45 -14.47
C SER A 105 -11.82 -9.58 -13.95
N TYR A 106 -11.92 -9.42 -12.62
CA TYR A 106 -12.91 -8.53 -12.01
C TYR A 106 -12.70 -7.08 -12.43
N ILE A 107 -11.46 -6.58 -12.37
CA ILE A 107 -11.10 -5.21 -12.78
C ILE A 107 -11.47 -4.99 -14.25
N LYS A 108 -11.07 -5.89 -15.16
CA LYS A 108 -11.33 -5.75 -16.60
C LYS A 108 -12.81 -5.83 -16.97
N GLY A 109 -13.62 -6.50 -16.15
CA GLY A 109 -15.07 -6.50 -16.28
C GLY A 109 -15.72 -5.13 -15.99
N ILE A 110 -15.03 -4.26 -15.25
CA ILE A 110 -15.48 -2.91 -14.90
C ILE A 110 -14.81 -1.86 -15.78
N ASP A 111 -13.48 -1.94 -15.92
CA ASP A 111 -12.66 -1.05 -16.72
C ASP A 111 -11.60 -1.85 -17.49
N PRO A 112 -11.77 -2.05 -18.81
CA PRO A 112 -10.84 -2.83 -19.63
C PRO A 112 -9.40 -2.29 -19.67
N SER A 113 -9.18 -1.03 -19.27
CA SER A 113 -7.84 -0.43 -19.18
C SER A 113 -7.12 -0.71 -17.86
N GLY A 114 -7.87 -1.19 -16.85
CA GLY A 114 -7.35 -1.57 -15.55
C GLY A 114 -6.59 -2.89 -15.56
N LYS A 115 -5.78 -3.12 -14.51
CA LYS A 115 -4.93 -4.31 -14.41
C LYS A 115 -4.48 -4.64 -12.98
N ALA A 116 -4.18 -5.91 -12.75
CA ALA A 116 -3.40 -6.37 -11.59
C ALA A 116 -1.94 -6.60 -11.99
N GLN A 117 -0.99 -6.21 -11.14
CA GLN A 117 0.44 -6.40 -11.39
C GLN A 117 1.21 -6.70 -10.10
N ILE A 118 2.38 -7.31 -10.25
CA ILE A 118 3.39 -7.42 -9.19
C ILE A 118 4.55 -6.44 -9.42
N GLY A 119 5.07 -5.92 -8.32
CA GLY A 119 6.36 -5.25 -8.25
C GLY A 119 7.36 -6.11 -7.51
N VAL A 120 8.55 -6.31 -8.08
CA VAL A 120 9.62 -7.04 -7.42
C VAL A 120 10.64 -6.05 -6.85
N SER A 121 10.81 -6.03 -5.52
CA SER A 121 11.88 -5.28 -4.86
C SER A 121 13.24 -5.75 -5.34
N TYR A 122 13.98 -4.85 -5.98
CA TYR A 122 15.23 -5.14 -6.64
C TYR A 122 16.23 -4.01 -6.38
N ASP A 123 16.90 -4.10 -5.23
CA ASP A 123 17.92 -3.14 -4.81
C ASP A 123 19.02 -3.81 -3.99
N ARG A 124 20.07 -3.04 -3.68
CA ARG A 124 21.24 -3.53 -2.97
C ARG A 124 20.91 -4.16 -1.61
N TYR A 125 19.94 -3.62 -0.87
CA TYR A 125 19.64 -4.09 0.48
C TYR A 125 18.92 -5.44 0.44
N HIS A 126 18.04 -5.64 -0.54
CA HIS A 126 17.42 -6.95 -0.78
C HIS A 126 18.46 -7.96 -1.25
N ILE A 127 19.32 -7.59 -2.21
CA ILE A 127 20.35 -8.47 -2.76
C ILE A 127 21.37 -8.89 -1.68
N GLU A 128 21.80 -7.96 -0.82
CA GLU A 128 22.73 -8.24 0.28
C GLU A 128 22.13 -9.19 1.32
N ASP A 129 20.89 -8.94 1.78
CA ASP A 129 20.24 -9.81 2.76
C ASP A 129 19.94 -11.20 2.18
N MET A 130 19.49 -11.29 0.92
CA MET A 130 19.34 -12.57 0.21
C MET A 130 20.64 -13.38 0.18
N LYS A 131 21.76 -12.75 -0.23
CA LYS A 131 23.09 -13.40 -0.23
C LYS A 131 23.48 -13.90 1.16
N SER A 132 23.26 -13.10 2.20
CA SER A 132 23.58 -13.49 3.58
C SER A 132 22.78 -14.72 4.06
N ARG A 133 21.64 -14.99 3.42
CA ARG A 133 20.73 -16.10 3.74
C ARG A 133 20.82 -17.27 2.76
N ASN A 134 21.74 -17.21 1.78
CA ASN A 134 21.81 -18.18 0.67
C ASN A 134 20.47 -18.30 -0.10
N LEU A 135 19.81 -17.17 -0.31
CA LEU A 135 18.61 -17.03 -1.13
C LEU A 135 18.96 -16.30 -2.43
N ASP A 136 18.12 -16.49 -3.45
CA ASP A 136 18.18 -15.76 -4.71
C ASP A 136 16.76 -15.39 -5.16
N TYR A 137 16.64 -14.56 -6.18
CA TYR A 137 15.36 -14.29 -6.82
C TYR A 137 14.82 -15.54 -7.51
N ASP A 138 13.51 -15.73 -7.41
CA ASP A 138 12.83 -16.71 -8.23
C ASP A 138 12.52 -16.10 -9.60
N GLU A 139 13.29 -16.51 -10.61
CA GLU A 139 13.22 -16.01 -11.99
C GLU A 139 11.81 -16.09 -12.61
N ARG A 140 10.95 -16.98 -12.11
CA ARG A 140 9.57 -17.10 -12.57
C ARG A 140 8.73 -15.86 -12.26
N ASN A 141 9.07 -15.11 -11.21
CA ASN A 141 8.40 -13.85 -10.89
C ASN A 141 8.57 -12.82 -12.02
N PHE A 142 9.74 -12.72 -12.66
CA PHE A 142 9.97 -11.78 -13.76
C PHE A 142 9.35 -12.23 -15.08
N ARG A 143 9.07 -13.53 -15.23
CA ARG A 143 8.43 -14.12 -16.41
C ARG A 143 6.91 -14.21 -16.29
N SER A 144 6.37 -13.88 -15.12
CA SER A 144 4.94 -13.87 -14.85
C SER A 144 4.19 -12.92 -15.79
N PRO A 145 2.99 -13.28 -16.28
CA PRO A 145 2.14 -12.35 -17.02
C PRO A 145 1.72 -11.13 -16.20
N PHE A 146 1.80 -11.21 -14.87
CA PHE A 146 1.50 -10.11 -13.95
C PHE A 146 2.74 -9.27 -13.59
N PHE A 147 3.93 -9.60 -14.10
CA PHE A 147 5.12 -8.80 -13.84
C PHE A 147 4.90 -7.36 -14.34
N GLY A 148 4.92 -6.41 -13.41
CA GLY A 148 4.70 -5.01 -13.71
C GLY A 148 5.99 -4.23 -13.83
N LYS A 149 6.84 -4.30 -12.81
CA LYS A 149 8.10 -3.57 -12.75
C LYS A 149 9.03 -4.09 -11.66
N LEU A 150 10.30 -3.73 -11.80
CA LEU A 150 11.26 -3.72 -10.70
C LEU A 150 11.00 -2.49 -9.81
N ARG A 151 11.15 -2.69 -8.50
CA ARG A 151 11.18 -1.62 -7.51
C ARG A 151 12.62 -1.37 -7.11
N ILE A 152 13.22 -0.33 -7.70
CA ILE A 152 14.68 -0.11 -7.65
C ILE A 152 15.01 1.09 -6.79
N LEU A 153 15.94 0.91 -5.86
CA LEU A 153 16.61 1.99 -5.14
C LEU A 153 18.01 2.19 -5.72
N ASN A 154 18.20 3.31 -6.41
CA ASN A 154 19.53 3.75 -6.87
C ASN A 154 20.15 4.77 -5.90
N ASP A 155 21.43 5.11 -6.11
CA ASP A 155 22.21 5.97 -5.22
C ASP A 155 21.66 7.39 -5.03
N SER A 156 20.73 7.85 -5.89
CA SER A 156 20.07 9.15 -5.74
C SER A 156 18.86 9.12 -4.79
N HIS A 157 18.39 7.93 -4.38
CA HIS A 157 17.25 7.78 -3.48
C HIS A 157 17.68 7.94 -2.02
N ILE A 158 17.12 8.95 -1.35
CA ILE A 158 17.27 9.14 0.10
C ILE A 158 16.09 8.49 0.81
N LEU A 159 16.41 7.52 1.67
CA LEU A 159 15.43 6.73 2.42
C LEU A 159 14.88 7.50 3.62
N PHE A 160 13.73 7.08 4.14
CA PHE A 160 13.28 7.57 5.44
C PHE A 160 14.07 6.89 6.56
N ARG A 161 14.44 7.66 7.58
CA ARG A 161 15.15 7.17 8.76
C ARG A 161 14.15 6.52 9.73
N GLU A 162 13.66 5.36 9.33
CA GLU A 162 12.61 4.61 10.03
C GLU A 162 12.94 3.11 10.02
N GLY A 163 12.50 2.39 11.05
CA GLY A 163 12.73 0.94 11.14
C GLY A 163 14.21 0.57 11.10
N ASN A 164 14.57 -0.45 10.31
CA ASN A 164 15.97 -0.88 10.17
C ASN A 164 16.84 0.23 9.54
N ALA A 165 16.25 1.11 8.72
CA ALA A 165 16.96 2.21 8.08
C ALA A 165 17.49 3.25 9.07
N GLU A 166 17.04 3.25 10.33
CA GLU A 166 17.61 4.07 11.39
C GLU A 166 19.09 3.75 11.66
N ASN A 167 19.52 2.54 11.33
CA ASN A 167 20.91 2.08 11.51
C ASN A 167 21.81 2.36 10.31
N LEU A 168 21.28 2.93 9.23
CA LEU A 168 22.07 3.30 8.04
C LEU A 168 22.81 4.62 8.24
N ASP A 169 23.80 4.87 7.38
CA ASP A 169 24.51 6.15 7.36
C ASP A 169 23.52 7.32 7.29
N PRO A 170 23.61 8.31 8.20
CA PRO A 170 22.72 9.47 8.23
C PRO A 170 22.66 10.27 6.91
N SER A 171 23.68 10.19 6.06
CA SER A 171 23.70 10.81 4.72
C SER A 171 22.80 10.12 3.70
N LEU A 172 22.47 8.85 3.93
CA LEU A 172 21.57 8.04 3.08
C LEU A 172 20.10 8.17 3.49
N THR A 173 19.83 8.82 4.62
CA THR A 173 18.51 8.86 5.25
C THR A 173 18.05 10.26 5.59
N LYS A 174 16.74 10.48 5.61
CA LYS A 174 16.10 11.73 6.05
C LYS A 174 14.92 11.44 6.98
N PRO A 175 14.53 12.37 7.86
CA PRO A 175 13.31 12.22 8.64
C PRO A 175 12.06 12.02 7.77
N LEU A 176 11.16 11.13 8.19
CA LEU A 176 9.85 10.98 7.57
C LEU A 176 9.06 12.29 7.66
N ARG A 177 8.42 12.66 6.55
CA ARG A 177 7.51 13.81 6.48
C ARG A 177 6.18 13.31 5.96
N PRO A 178 5.14 13.23 6.82
CA PRO A 178 3.80 12.80 6.42
C PRO A 178 3.27 13.50 5.18
N MET A 179 2.52 12.75 4.38
CA MET A 179 1.87 13.31 3.20
C MET A 179 0.68 14.18 3.62
N LYS A 180 0.54 15.35 3.00
CA LYS A 180 -0.63 16.20 3.25
C LYS A 180 -1.82 15.67 2.47
N MET A 181 -2.81 15.17 3.18
CA MET A 181 -4.04 14.65 2.58
C MET A 181 -5.03 15.77 2.25
N THR A 182 -5.87 15.50 1.25
CA THR A 182 -6.98 16.36 0.90
C THR A 182 -8.21 15.58 0.51
N ILE A 183 -9.34 16.21 0.72
CA ILE A 183 -10.66 15.62 0.56
C ILE A 183 -11.47 16.51 -0.36
N LEU A 184 -12.01 15.96 -1.43
CA LEU A 184 -13.04 16.61 -2.21
C LEU A 184 -14.39 16.11 -1.73
N ASP A 185 -15.20 17.05 -1.26
CA ASP A 185 -16.60 16.81 -0.95
C ASP A 185 -17.41 16.71 -2.25
N LEU A 186 -18.08 15.57 -2.40
CA LEU A 186 -18.91 15.19 -3.53
C LEU A 186 -20.37 14.93 -3.12
N GLU A 187 -20.76 15.15 -1.87
CA GLU A 187 -22.08 14.75 -1.36
C GLU A 187 -23.23 15.36 -2.17
N GLN A 188 -23.07 16.62 -2.60
CA GLN A 188 -24.06 17.31 -3.43
C GLN A 188 -23.81 17.15 -4.95
N LYS A 189 -22.68 16.54 -5.35
CA LYS A 189 -22.21 16.48 -6.75
C LYS A 189 -22.24 15.07 -7.35
N SER A 190 -22.38 14.03 -6.53
CA SER A 190 -22.41 12.63 -6.97
C SER A 190 -23.54 11.89 -6.28
N GLU A 191 -24.21 11.01 -7.01
CA GLU A 191 -25.22 10.09 -6.46
C GLU A 191 -24.59 8.89 -5.75
N TYR A 192 -23.31 8.60 -6.02
CA TYR A 192 -22.62 7.38 -5.60
C TYR A 192 -21.51 7.62 -4.58
N LEU A 193 -20.82 8.76 -4.65
CA LEU A 193 -19.67 9.10 -3.81
C LEU A 193 -19.96 10.30 -2.91
N SER A 194 -19.58 10.19 -1.63
CA SER A 194 -19.56 11.33 -0.71
C SER A 194 -18.22 12.05 -0.78
N TYR A 195 -17.12 11.31 -0.90
CA TYR A 195 -15.78 11.89 -0.79
C TYR A 195 -14.82 11.28 -1.81
N LEU A 196 -13.88 12.10 -2.27
CA LEU A 196 -12.65 11.64 -2.91
C LEU A 196 -11.46 12.07 -2.05
N VAL A 197 -10.68 11.10 -1.58
CA VAL A 197 -9.53 11.28 -0.67
C VAL A 197 -8.22 10.97 -1.41
N GLY A 198 -7.20 11.80 -1.22
CA GLY A 198 -5.87 11.56 -1.78
C GLY A 198 -4.78 12.38 -1.08
N PRO A 199 -3.50 12.15 -1.44
CA PRO A 199 -3.08 11.27 -2.53
C PRO A 199 -2.93 9.79 -2.12
N LEU A 200 -2.65 9.49 -0.85
CA LEU A 200 -2.46 8.12 -0.35
C LEU A 200 -3.10 7.99 1.02
N VAL A 201 -3.84 6.91 1.23
CA VAL A 201 -4.27 6.45 2.56
C VAL A 201 -3.66 5.08 2.78
N THR A 202 -3.01 4.88 3.93
CA THR A 202 -2.54 3.54 4.33
C THR A 202 -3.37 3.04 5.51
N ILE A 203 -3.72 1.76 5.45
CA ILE A 203 -4.31 1.05 6.58
C ILE A 203 -3.42 -0.16 6.88
N ASN A 204 -2.99 -0.28 8.13
CA ASN A 204 -2.14 -1.40 8.55
C ASN A 204 -2.96 -2.61 8.99
N MET A 205 -2.28 -3.70 9.34
CA MET A 205 -2.88 -4.97 9.75
C MET A 205 -3.75 -4.88 11.02
N GLU A 206 -3.55 -3.86 11.87
CA GLU A 206 -4.34 -3.62 13.09
C GLU A 206 -5.54 -2.69 12.84
N GLY A 207 -5.70 -2.21 11.60
CA GLY A 207 -6.74 -1.27 11.19
C GLY A 207 -6.38 0.20 11.41
N THR A 208 -5.15 0.50 11.85
CA THR A 208 -4.69 1.88 12.04
C THR A 208 -4.58 2.58 10.69
N ILE A 209 -5.20 3.75 10.57
CA ILE A 209 -5.08 4.68 9.45
C ILE A 209 -3.78 5.46 9.66
N THR A 210 -2.81 5.38 8.76
CA THR A 210 -1.42 5.78 9.06
C THR A 210 -0.59 6.11 7.80
N GLU A 211 0.70 6.40 8.01
CA GLU A 211 1.78 6.28 7.02
C GLU A 211 2.28 4.83 6.91
N ASP A 212 2.54 4.34 5.68
CA ASP A 212 3.09 3.00 5.43
C ASP A 212 4.60 2.88 5.69
N ASN A 213 5.31 4.00 5.73
CA ASN A 213 6.76 4.10 5.67
C ASN A 213 7.42 4.24 7.03
N THR A 214 6.93 3.49 8.02
CA THR A 214 7.45 3.50 9.38
C THR A 214 7.08 2.20 10.12
N THR A 215 7.61 2.01 11.33
CA THR A 215 7.37 0.84 12.17
C THR A 215 5.92 0.79 12.67
N LEU A 216 5.41 -0.41 12.94
CA LEU A 216 4.06 -0.57 13.50
C LEU A 216 3.83 0.20 14.81
N GLU A 217 4.88 0.30 15.64
CA GLU A 217 4.85 1.09 16.87
C GLU A 217 4.59 2.58 16.57
N LYS A 218 5.35 3.17 15.63
CA LYS A 218 5.19 4.57 15.25
C LYS A 218 3.88 4.80 14.49
N GLN A 219 3.41 3.85 13.69
CA GLN A 219 2.09 3.89 13.07
C GLN A 219 0.98 3.97 14.12
N SER A 220 1.13 3.27 15.25
CA SER A 220 0.11 3.22 16.31
C SER A 220 0.20 4.37 17.30
N THR A 221 1.28 5.16 17.26
CA THR A 221 1.55 6.23 18.24
C THR A 221 1.73 7.60 17.58
N ILE A 222 2.78 7.77 16.76
CA ILE A 222 3.18 9.05 16.16
C ILE A 222 2.35 9.38 14.91
N TYR A 223 2.07 8.36 14.09
CA TYR A 223 1.39 8.50 12.80
C TYR A 223 0.00 7.85 12.80
N ASN A 224 -0.62 7.77 13.97
CA ASN A 224 -1.94 7.21 14.12
C ASN A 224 -2.99 8.26 13.80
N TYR A 225 -3.73 8.07 12.71
CA TYR A 225 -4.80 8.98 12.29
C TYR A 225 -6.19 8.52 12.74
N GLY A 226 -6.29 7.36 13.38
CA GLY A 226 -7.52 6.68 13.77
C GLY A 226 -7.47 5.18 13.46
N ASN A 227 -8.53 4.46 13.79
CA ASN A 227 -8.69 3.04 13.48
C ASN A 227 -9.95 2.80 12.63
N ILE A 228 -9.79 2.17 11.46
CA ILE A 228 -10.87 1.96 10.48
C ILE A 228 -12.04 1.13 11.02
N LYS A 229 -11.82 0.35 12.10
CA LYS A 229 -12.87 -0.46 12.72
C LYS A 229 -13.81 0.34 13.61
N THR A 230 -13.31 1.42 14.21
CA THR A 230 -14.05 2.20 15.21
C THR A 230 -14.40 3.59 14.69
N ASP A 231 -13.60 4.13 13.79
CA ASP A 231 -13.65 5.52 13.38
C ASP A 231 -14.16 5.65 11.94
N ASN A 232 -14.80 6.79 11.65
CA ASN A 232 -15.09 7.17 10.27
C ASN A 232 -13.79 7.65 9.60
N LEU A 233 -13.44 7.04 8.47
CA LEU A 233 -12.22 7.34 7.73
C LEU A 233 -12.08 8.84 7.46
N VAL A 234 -13.09 9.51 6.92
CA VAL A 234 -12.98 10.92 6.52
C VAL A 234 -12.83 11.83 7.73
N ASP A 235 -13.59 11.58 8.80
CA ASP A 235 -13.49 12.34 10.04
C ASP A 235 -12.11 12.19 10.69
N SER A 236 -11.58 10.97 10.73
CA SER A 236 -10.21 10.67 11.17
C SER A 236 -9.16 11.47 10.41
N LEU A 237 -9.27 11.52 9.08
CA LEU A 237 -8.34 12.29 8.24
C LEU A 237 -8.47 13.80 8.45
N LEU A 238 -9.70 14.33 8.62
CA LEU A 238 -9.94 15.74 8.91
C LEU A 238 -9.36 16.15 10.27
N ALA A 239 -9.56 15.32 11.30
CA ALA A 239 -8.97 15.54 12.62
C ALA A 239 -7.43 15.61 12.58
N HIS A 240 -6.81 14.90 11.63
CA HIS A 240 -5.36 14.88 11.39
C HIS A 240 -4.90 15.87 10.31
N GLY A 241 -5.71 16.91 10.03
CA GLY A 241 -5.30 18.06 9.24
C GLY A 241 -5.44 17.90 7.73
N ALA A 242 -6.18 16.88 7.26
CA ALA A 242 -6.60 16.82 5.86
C ALA A 242 -7.44 18.06 5.50
N LYS A 243 -7.23 18.60 4.29
CA LYS A 243 -7.93 19.82 3.86
C LYS A 243 -9.04 19.52 2.86
N ILE A 244 -10.22 20.06 3.11
CA ILE A 244 -11.32 20.05 2.14
C ILE A 244 -10.96 20.99 0.98
N THR A 245 -11.13 20.52 -0.26
CA THR A 245 -10.88 21.28 -1.50
C THR A 245 -12.13 21.33 -2.38
N LYS A 246 -12.31 22.44 -3.11
CA LYS A 246 -13.42 22.62 -4.07
C LYS A 246 -13.10 22.05 -5.47
N ASN A 247 -11.83 21.97 -5.81
CA ASN A 247 -11.36 21.44 -7.08
C ASN A 247 -11.06 19.95 -6.95
N LYS A 248 -11.31 19.20 -8.04
CA LYS A 248 -10.92 17.79 -8.12
C LYS A 248 -9.44 17.70 -7.68
N PRO A 249 -9.10 16.83 -6.73
CA PRO A 249 -7.73 16.52 -6.40
C PRO A 249 -7.20 15.76 -7.62
N LEU A 250 -6.88 16.49 -8.68
CA LEU A 250 -6.04 16.02 -9.75
C LEU A 250 -4.64 16.04 -9.16
N TYR A 251 -4.26 15.03 -8.38
CA TYR A 251 -2.86 14.92 -7.98
C TYR A 251 -2.06 14.26 -9.10
N TYR A 252 -1.75 15.09 -10.10
CA TYR A 252 -0.33 15.37 -10.29
C TYR A 252 0.07 16.30 -9.15
N TYR A 253 0.62 15.73 -8.08
CA TYR A 253 1.46 16.35 -7.04
C TYR A 253 1.56 17.88 -7.06
N ARG A 254 1.16 18.59 -5.99
CA ARG A 254 1.22 20.08 -5.93
C ARG A 254 2.65 20.62 -6.06
N SER A 255 3.65 19.75 -5.95
CA SER A 255 5.04 20.03 -6.31
C SER A 255 5.76 18.77 -6.80
N GLU A 256 6.83 18.94 -7.59
CA GLU A 256 7.77 17.86 -7.93
C GLU A 256 8.37 17.18 -6.68
N ARG A 257 8.36 17.85 -5.53
CA ARG A 257 8.75 17.26 -4.24
C ARG A 257 7.74 16.23 -3.74
N GLU A 258 6.45 16.53 -3.78
CA GLU A 258 5.39 15.58 -3.39
C GLU A 258 5.31 14.42 -4.38
N LYS A 259 5.62 14.68 -5.66
CA LYS A 259 5.83 13.66 -6.68
C LYS A 259 6.97 12.74 -6.34
N ARG A 260 8.14 13.29 -6.02
CA ARG A 260 9.29 12.48 -5.60
C ARG A 260 9.00 11.69 -4.33
N LEU A 261 8.28 12.28 -3.36
CA LEU A 261 7.80 11.57 -2.19
C LEU A 261 6.97 10.38 -2.64
N PHE A 262 5.82 10.55 -3.29
CA PHE A 262 5.00 9.44 -3.80
C PHE A 262 5.75 8.43 -4.69
N LEU A 263 6.63 8.90 -5.57
CA LEU A 263 7.47 8.03 -6.41
C LEU A 263 8.51 7.28 -5.59
N THR A 264 8.89 7.73 -4.39
CA THR A 264 9.63 6.89 -3.44
C THR A 264 8.74 5.79 -2.83
N TYR A 265 7.42 5.96 -2.79
CA TYR A 265 6.45 4.93 -2.34
C TYR A 265 6.04 3.98 -3.49
N THR A 266 6.18 4.39 -4.75
CA THR A 266 5.65 3.65 -5.92
C THR A 266 6.67 3.29 -6.98
N LYS A 267 7.89 3.82 -6.99
CA LYS A 267 8.99 3.31 -7.84
C LYS A 267 9.80 2.23 -7.15
#